data_AF-A0A1G9L594-F1
#
_entry.id   AF-A0A1G9L594-F1
#
_cell.length_a   1.000
_cell.length_b   1.000
_cell.length_c   1.000
_cell.angle_alpha   90.00
_cell.angle_beta   90.00
_cell.angle_gamma   90.00
#
_symmetry.space_group_name_H-M   'P 1'
#
loop_
_entity.id
_entity.type
_entity.pdbx_description
1 polymer ?
#
loop_
_entity_poly.entity_id
_entity_poly.type
_entity_poly.pdbx_seq_one_letter_code
_entity_poly.pdbx_strand_id
1 'polypeptide(L)' 'MNKKPGTSKDSADRLVRGIKRKTRKHYSSEEKIRIVLAGLRGEESIAALCRREGIAESLYYAWSKEFLEAGKRRLAGDT' A
#
# COMPACT_ATOMS: atom_id res chain seq x y z
N MET A 1 -39.81 13.31 22.19
CA MET A 1 -38.34 13.34 22.31
C MET A 1 -37.74 12.79 21.01
N ASN A 2 -37.16 13.64 20.17
CA ASN A 2 -36.74 13.26 18.81
C ASN A 2 -35.32 12.65 18.83
N LYS A 3 -35.19 11.32 18.67
CA LYS A 3 -33.89 10.65 18.54
C LYS A 3 -33.28 11.02 17.19
N LYS A 4 -32.21 11.82 17.19
CA LYS A 4 -31.46 12.20 15.98
C LYS A 4 -30.87 10.94 15.32
N PRO A 5 -31.12 10.67 14.03
CA PRO A 5 -30.64 9.47 13.34
C PRO A 5 -29.13 9.45 13.04
N GLY A 6 -28.37 10.48 13.42
CA GLY A 6 -26.94 10.63 13.08
C GLY A 6 -25.97 9.76 13.89
N THR A 7 -26.31 9.37 15.12
CA THR A 7 -25.35 8.69 16.01
C THR A 7 -25.03 7.24 15.60
N SER A 8 -25.99 6.55 14.98
CA SER A 8 -25.84 5.14 14.59
C SER A 8 -24.95 4.96 13.35
N LYS A 9 -25.03 5.89 12.38
CA LYS A 9 -24.22 5.83 11.15
C LYS A 9 -22.75 6.12 11.41
N ASP A 10 -22.46 7.18 12.19
CA ASP A 10 -21.09 7.50 12.61
C ASP A 10 -20.43 6.38 13.41
N SER A 11 -21.19 5.72 14.29
CA SER A 11 -20.70 4.58 15.06
C SER A 11 -20.35 3.39 14.16
N ALA A 12 -21.21 3.07 13.17
CA ALA A 12 -20.94 2.03 12.19
C ALA A 12 -19.69 2.35 11.34
N ASP A 13 -19.54 3.59 10.86
CA ASP A 13 -18.37 4.01 10.07
C ASP A 13 -17.07 3.91 10.87
N ARG A 14 -17.09 4.28 12.16
CA ARG A 14 -15.94 4.11 13.05
C ARG A 14 -15.57 2.65 13.23
N LEU A 15 -16.54 1.77 13.43
CA LEU A 15 -16.32 0.32 13.53
C LEU A 15 -15.72 -0.26 12.25
N VAL A 16 -16.28 0.08 11.09
CA VAL A 16 -15.76 -0.38 9.78
C VAL A 16 -14.33 0.11 9.54
N ARG A 17 -14.02 1.38 9.84
CA ARG A 17 -12.64 1.90 9.77
C ARG A 17 -11.70 1.16 10.71
N GLY A 18 -12.16 0.84 11.92
CA GLY A 18 -11.41 0.05 12.90
C GLY A 18 -11.07 -1.34 12.38
N ILE A 19 -12.07 -2.06 11.84
CA ILE A 19 -11.90 -3.39 11.25
C ILE A 19 -10.90 -3.31 10.08
N LYS A 20 -11.11 -2.42 9.12
CA LYS A 20 -10.21 -2.23 7.96
C LYS A 20 -8.77 -1.95 8.37
N ARG A 21 -8.56 -1.21 9.47
CA ARG A 21 -7.22 -0.91 9.98
C ARG A 21 -6.58 -2.15 10.62
N LYS A 22 -7.33 -2.92 11.41
CA LYS A 22 -6.84 -4.15 12.06
C LYS A 22 -6.58 -5.28 11.07
N THR A 23 -7.40 -5.42 10.03
CA THR A 23 -7.27 -6.46 9.00
C THR A 23 -6.40 -6.02 7.82
N ARG A 24 -5.73 -4.86 7.91
CA ARG A 24 -4.83 -4.39 6.85
C ARG A 24 -3.67 -5.38 6.72
N LYS A 25 -3.45 -5.87 5.50
CA LYS A 25 -2.26 -6.69 5.20
C LYS A 25 -1.00 -5.86 5.42
N HIS A 26 -0.09 -6.37 6.23
CA HIS A 26 1.24 -5.79 6.43
C HIS A 26 2.20 -6.45 5.45
N TYR A 27 3.01 -5.62 4.78
CA TYR A 27 4.08 -6.07 3.90
C TYR A 27 5.42 -5.76 4.56
N SER A 28 6.27 -6.77 4.70
CA SER A 28 7.64 -6.58 5.15
C SER A 28 8.44 -5.75 4.14
N SER A 29 9.54 -5.14 4.59
CA SER A 29 10.43 -4.42 3.67
C SER A 29 10.96 -5.33 2.57
N GLU A 30 11.28 -6.59 2.90
CA GLU A 30 11.75 -7.60 1.96
C GLU A 30 10.70 -7.93 0.90
N GLU A 31 9.42 -8.09 1.30
CA GLU A 31 8.33 -8.31 0.35
C GLU A 31 8.15 -7.14 -0.61
N LYS A 32 8.16 -5.91 -0.09
CA LYS A 32 8.06 -4.71 -0.93
C LYS A 32 9.20 -4.65 -1.95
N ILE A 33 10.43 -4.88 -1.50
CA ILE A 33 11.62 -4.85 -2.35
C ILE A 33 11.54 -5.92 -3.44
N ARG A 34 11.17 -7.16 -3.09
CA ARG A 34 11.01 -8.25 -4.05
C ARG A 34 10.02 -7.89 -5.17
N ILE A 35 8.87 -7.34 -4.80
CA ILE A 35 7.82 -6.95 -5.75
C ILE A 35 8.32 -5.80 -6.64
N VAL A 36 8.95 -4.78 -6.07
CA VAL A 36 9.50 -3.66 -6.85
C VAL A 36 10.55 -4.15 -7.84
N LEU A 37 11.48 -5.01 -7.42
CA LEU A 37 12.50 -5.56 -8.30
C LEU A 37 11.91 -6.43 -9.42
N ALA A 38 10.86 -7.22 -9.14
CA ALA A 38 10.17 -7.98 -10.17
C ALA A 38 9.53 -7.07 -11.22
N GLY A 39 8.90 -5.97 -10.81
CA GLY A 39 8.32 -4.99 -11.73
C GLY A 39 9.38 -4.24 -12.55
N LEU A 40 10.52 -3.90 -11.96
CA LEU A 40 11.65 -3.27 -12.67
C LEU A 40 12.30 -4.21 -13.69
N ARG A 41 12.24 -5.52 -13.46
CA ARG A 41 12.75 -6.54 -14.38
C ARG A 41 11.96 -6.58 -15.69
N GLY A 42 10.66 -6.26 -15.65
CA GLY A 42 9.83 -6.11 -16.83
C GLY A 42 9.43 -7.42 -17.53
N GLU A 43 9.52 -8.56 -16.85
CA GLU A 43 9.13 -9.87 -17.42
C GLU A 43 7.62 -9.99 -17.66
N GLU A 44 6.82 -9.26 -16.87
CA GLU A 44 5.37 -9.17 -17.03
C GLU A 44 4.90 -7.72 -16.83
N SER A 45 3.69 -7.41 -17.32
CA SER A 45 3.09 -6.10 -17.06
C SER A 45 2.90 -5.86 -15.55
N ILE A 46 3.06 -4.61 -15.11
CA ILE A 46 2.83 -4.23 -13.70
C ILE A 46 1.43 -4.64 -13.22
N ALA A 47 0.43 -4.56 -14.08
CA ALA A 47 -0.93 -4.98 -13.77
C ALA A 47 -1.02 -6.50 -13.49
N ALA A 48 -0.30 -7.33 -14.23
CA ALA A 48 -0.24 -8.78 -14.01
C ALA A 48 0.46 -9.11 -12.68
N LEU A 49 1.61 -8.48 -12.44
CA LEU A 49 2.35 -8.59 -11.18
C LEU A 49 1.47 -8.21 -9.98
N CYS A 50 0.82 -7.04 -10.03
CA CYS A 50 -0.01 -6.56 -8.93
C CYS A 50 -1.20 -7.49 -8.63
N ARG A 51 -1.81 -8.08 -9.67
CA ARG A 51 -2.87 -9.09 -9.49
C ARG A 51 -2.34 -10.36 -8.80
N ARG A 52 -1.17 -10.87 -9.18
CA ARG A 52 -0.55 -12.05 -8.55
C ARG A 52 -0.24 -11.80 -7.07
N GLU A 53 0.36 -10.65 -6.77
CA GLU A 53 0.80 -10.30 -5.42
C GLU A 53 -0.37 -9.82 -4.51
N GLY A 54 -1.54 -9.58 -5.10
CA GLY A 54 -2.73 -9.10 -4.40
C GLY A 54 -2.59 -7.65 -3.91
N ILE A 55 -1.92 -6.80 -4.70
CA ILE A 55 -1.72 -5.38 -4.41
C ILE A 55 -2.40 -4.49 -5.46
N ALA A 56 -2.68 -3.24 -5.07
CA ALA A 56 -3.07 -2.22 -6.03
C ALA A 56 -1.84 -1.69 -6.78
N GLU A 57 -1.99 -1.38 -8.07
CA GLU A 57 -0.91 -0.78 -8.88
C GLU A 57 -0.40 0.55 -8.27
N SER A 58 -1.30 1.35 -7.68
CA SER A 58 -0.92 2.58 -6.97
C SER A 58 0.05 2.33 -5.81
N LEU A 59 -0.08 1.19 -5.13
CA LEU A 59 0.80 0.79 -4.03
C LEU A 59 2.18 0.38 -4.57
N TYR A 60 2.21 -0.35 -5.69
CA TYR A 60 3.46 -0.67 -6.39
C TYR A 60 4.23 0.60 -6.77
N TYR A 61 3.57 1.57 -7.42
CA TYR A 61 4.24 2.79 -7.85
C TYR A 61 4.73 3.64 -6.67
N ALA A 62 3.99 3.66 -5.56
CA ALA A 62 4.45 4.32 -4.33
C ALA A 62 5.75 3.68 -3.81
N TRP A 63 5.81 2.35 -3.71
CA TRP A 63 7.00 1.64 -3.25
C TRP A 63 8.17 1.76 -4.24
N SER A 64 7.91 1.68 -5.53
CA SER A 64 8.92 1.83 -6.58
C SER A 64 9.57 3.21 -6.52
N LYS A 65 8.76 4.26 -6.33
CA LYS A 65 9.28 5.63 -6.13
C LYS A 65 10.16 5.73 -4.89
N GLU A 66 9.68 5.27 -3.73
CA GLU A 66 10.46 5.31 -2.48
C GLU A 66 11.78 4.54 -2.59
N PHE A 67 11.75 3.36 -3.21
CA PHE A 67 12.93 2.53 -3.42
C PHE A 67 13.98 3.21 -4.30
N LEU A 68 13.56 3.78 -5.44
CA LEU A 68 14.47 4.46 -6.36
C LEU A 68 15.03 5.75 -5.76
N GLU A 69 14.23 6.52 -5.04
CA GLU A 69 14.70 7.74 -4.36
C GLU A 69 15.72 7.42 -3.26
N ALA A 70 15.50 6.35 -2.49
CA ALA A 70 16.49 5.87 -1.52
C ALA A 70 17.81 5.46 -2.20
N GLY A 71 17.73 4.77 -3.34
CA GLY A 71 18.89 4.42 -4.15
C GLY A 71 19.66 5.65 -4.67
N LYS A 72 18.95 6.66 -5.19
CA LYS A 72 19.56 7.91 -5.66
C LYS A 72 20.28 8.66 -4.55
N ARG A 73 19.65 8.83 -3.39
CA ARG A 73 20.27 9.50 -2.22
C ARG A 73 21.56 8.81 -1.79
N ARG A 74 21.56 7.48 -1.77
CA ARG A 74 22.76 6.71 -1.45
C ARG A 74 23.87 6.92 -2.50
N LEU A 75 23.53 6.95 -3.78
CA LEU A 75 24.48 7.21 -4.86
C LEU A 75 25.04 8.65 -4.82
N ALA A 76 24.23 9.62 -4.41
CA ALA A 76 24.63 11.01 -4.25
C ALA A 76 25.50 11.25 -2.99
N GLY A 77 25.54 10.30 -2.06
CA GLY A 77 26.28 10.44 -0.79
C GLY A 77 25.55 11.24 0.28
N ASP A 78 24.24 11.48 0.13
CA ASP A 78 23.41 12.29 1.06
C ASP A 78 23.04 11.54 2.37
N THR A 79 23.66 10.39 2.64
CA THR A 79 23.33 9.46 3.73
C THR A 79 24.53 8.80 4.35
#